data_AF-A0A7L1JCP2-F1
#
_entry.id   AF-A0A7L1JCP2-F1
#
_cell.length_a   1.000
_cell.length_b   1.000
_cell.length_c   1.000
_cell.angle_alpha   90.00
_cell.angle_beta   90.00
_cell.angle_gamma   90.00
#
_symmetry.space_group_name_H-M   'P 1'
#
loop_
_entity.id
_entity.type
_entity.pdbx_description
1 polymer ?
#
loop_
_entity_poly.entity_id
_entity_poly.type
_entity_poly.pdbx_seq_one_letter_code
_entity_poly.pdbx_strand_id
1 'polypeptide(L)'
;AGPATDEAGATGPAIGEAGTAGPAMAEAVPPPPPLPGLQLVRQGAEACVYRGLFLGRAAVAKLRIPKRYRHPALEERLSRRRTTQEARSLLRCRRAAPVVYFVDYVTNSIYLEDIVDSITVQDHINSLQQSGNDTSSLLILAEKMGELLARMHDEDLIHGDLTTSNILLRAPTENLDLVLIDFGLSFISGLPEDKGVDLYVLEKAFLSTHPDTEAMFKTLLKTYAATSKKSGPVIKRLDEVRLRGRKRSMIG
;
A
#
# COMPACT_ATOMS: atom_id res chain seq x y z
N ALA A 1 -60.02 37.23 30.92
CA ALA A 1 -58.99 38.16 31.43
C ALA A 1 -57.88 37.32 32.04
N GLY A 2 -56.62 37.48 31.59
CA GLY A 2 -55.46 36.90 32.31
C GLY A 2 -55.29 37.57 33.69
N PRO A 3 -54.38 37.08 34.56
CA PRO A 3 -52.94 37.06 34.22
C PRO A 3 -52.15 35.85 34.80
N ALA A 4 -50.82 35.97 34.66
CA ALA A 4 -49.75 34.98 34.81
C ALA A 4 -49.16 34.83 36.23
N THR A 5 -48.10 33.99 36.31
CA THR A 5 -47.08 33.77 37.38
C THR A 5 -47.56 32.88 38.55
N ASP A 6 -46.84 31.90 39.09
CA ASP A 6 -45.39 31.81 39.37
C ASP A 6 -44.89 30.36 39.59
N GLU A 7 -43.57 30.26 39.73
CA GLU A 7 -42.65 29.14 40.01
C GLU A 7 -43.07 28.04 41.01
N ALA A 8 -42.56 26.81 40.80
CA ALA A 8 -41.98 25.96 41.86
C ALA A 8 -41.19 24.79 41.26
N GLY A 9 -39.93 24.65 41.70
CA GLY A 9 -39.00 23.62 41.27
C GLY A 9 -39.30 22.21 41.80
N ALA A 10 -38.81 21.21 41.05
CA ALA A 10 -38.67 19.85 41.52
C ALA A 10 -37.29 19.31 41.11
N THR A 11 -36.49 19.03 42.12
CA THR A 11 -35.17 18.42 42.11
C THR A 11 -35.20 17.01 41.52
N GLY A 12 -34.43 16.78 40.44
CA GLY A 12 -34.09 15.45 39.92
C GLY A 12 -32.65 15.08 40.32
N PRO A 13 -32.34 13.80 40.60
CA PRO A 13 -31.06 13.41 41.17
C PRO A 13 -29.94 13.45 40.14
N ALA A 14 -28.77 13.92 40.59
CA ALA A 14 -27.52 13.90 39.85
C ALA A 14 -27.08 12.46 39.57
N ILE A 15 -27.04 12.09 38.28
CA ILE A 15 -26.34 10.89 37.82
C ILE A 15 -24.95 11.36 37.40
N GLY A 16 -23.96 11.11 38.25
CA GLY A 16 -22.57 11.35 37.93
C GLY A 16 -22.16 10.46 36.76
N GLU A 17 -21.87 11.08 35.61
CA GLU A 17 -21.22 10.42 34.49
C GLU A 17 -19.78 10.09 34.90
N ALA A 18 -19.57 8.86 35.35
CA ALA A 18 -18.25 8.27 35.42
C ALA A 18 -17.73 8.13 33.99
N GLY A 19 -16.85 9.05 33.60
CA GLY A 19 -16.08 8.98 32.36
C GLY A 19 -15.35 7.64 32.29
N THR A 20 -15.91 6.72 31.49
CA THR A 20 -15.21 5.50 31.09
C THR A 20 -14.16 5.92 30.08
N ALA A 21 -12.94 6.12 30.59
CA ALA A 21 -11.75 6.13 29.76
C ALA A 21 -11.77 4.86 28.91
N GLY A 22 -11.98 5.03 27.60
CA GLY A 22 -11.96 3.93 26.64
C GLY A 22 -10.64 3.17 26.80
N PRO A 23 -10.64 1.84 26.58
CA PRO A 23 -9.44 1.04 26.78
C PRO A 23 -8.36 1.58 25.86
N ALA A 24 -7.28 2.06 26.46
CA ALA A 24 -6.05 2.35 25.75
C ALA A 24 -5.73 1.13 24.87
N MET A 25 -5.54 1.35 23.57
CA MET A 25 -5.19 0.29 22.63
C MET A 25 -3.88 -0.33 23.10
N ALA A 26 -3.96 -1.43 23.85
CA ALA A 26 -2.80 -2.23 24.20
C ALA A 26 -2.09 -2.58 22.89
N GLU A 27 -0.81 -2.21 22.77
CA GLU A 27 0.03 -2.64 21.67
C GLU A 27 -0.08 -4.17 21.59
N ALA A 28 -0.75 -4.64 20.55
CA ALA A 28 -1.02 -6.05 20.39
C ALA A 28 0.32 -6.75 20.15
N VAL A 29 0.71 -7.63 21.08
CA VAL A 29 1.88 -8.50 20.93
C VAL A 29 1.81 -9.18 19.54
N PRO A 30 2.88 -9.11 18.73
CA PRO A 30 2.87 -9.72 17.41
C PRO A 30 2.60 -11.22 17.54
N PRO A 31 1.80 -11.82 16.63
CA PRO A 31 1.64 -13.27 16.58
C PRO A 31 3.01 -13.95 16.46
N PRO A 32 3.19 -15.18 16.96
CA PRO A 32 4.44 -15.90 16.73
C PRO A 32 4.72 -16.08 15.22
N PRO A 33 5.99 -16.22 14.82
CA PRO A 33 6.31 -16.50 13.43
C PRO A 33 5.69 -17.83 12.98
N PRO A 34 5.30 -17.96 11.70
CA PRO A 34 4.64 -19.17 11.21
C PRO A 34 5.60 -20.37 11.11
N LEU A 35 6.91 -20.13 11.11
CA LEU A 35 7.96 -21.15 11.19
C LEU A 35 9.08 -20.73 12.16
N PRO A 36 9.72 -21.69 12.86
CA PRO A 36 10.92 -21.42 13.66
C PRO A 36 12.05 -20.79 12.83
N GLY A 37 12.82 -19.90 13.45
CA GLY A 37 13.99 -19.26 12.81
C GLY A 37 13.66 -18.02 11.97
N LEU A 38 12.38 -17.68 11.80
CA LEU A 38 11.98 -16.40 11.19
C LEU A 38 11.96 -15.28 12.24
N GLN A 39 12.49 -14.12 11.89
CA GLN A 39 12.58 -12.94 12.75
C GLN A 39 11.59 -11.88 12.29
N LEU A 40 10.90 -11.24 13.23
CA LEU A 40 9.96 -10.17 12.91
C LEU A 40 10.72 -8.95 12.37
N VAL A 41 10.32 -8.49 11.18
CA VAL A 41 10.86 -7.27 10.55
C VAL A 41 9.91 -6.11 10.71
N ARG A 42 8.62 -6.34 10.47
CA ARG A 42 7.60 -5.29 10.50
C ARG A 42 6.28 -5.82 11.01
N GLN A 43 5.62 -5.05 11.89
CA GLN A 43 4.25 -5.29 12.30
C GLN A 43 3.37 -4.16 11.77
N GLY A 44 2.45 -4.49 10.88
CA GLY A 44 1.43 -3.58 10.37
C GLY A 44 0.05 -3.91 10.94
N ALA A 45 -0.93 -3.07 10.62
CA ALA A 45 -2.32 -3.34 10.99
C ALA A 45 -2.88 -4.57 10.27
N GLU A 46 -2.48 -4.85 9.03
CA GLU A 46 -3.00 -5.96 8.24
C GLU A 46 -2.19 -7.25 8.36
N ALA A 47 -0.88 -7.16 8.54
CA ALA A 47 0.03 -8.30 8.52
C ALA A 47 1.30 -8.05 9.34
N CYS A 48 1.91 -9.14 9.79
CA CYS A 48 3.28 -9.19 10.29
C CYS A 48 4.18 -9.75 9.19
N VAL A 49 5.35 -9.15 9.02
CA VAL A 49 6.36 -9.55 8.05
C VAL A 49 7.54 -10.12 8.81
N TYR A 50 7.88 -11.36 8.53
CA TYR A 50 9.03 -12.05 9.10
C TYR A 50 10.06 -12.35 8.02
N ARG A 51 11.35 -12.38 8.38
CA ARG A 51 12.47 -12.67 7.48
C ARG A 51 13.30 -13.82 8.01
N GLY A 52 13.81 -14.66 7.13
CA GLY A 52 14.68 -15.78 7.48
C GLY A 52 14.86 -16.73 6.31
N LEU A 53 14.98 -18.03 6.60
CA LEU A 53 15.15 -19.05 5.57
C LEU A 53 13.88 -19.89 5.42
N PHE A 54 13.43 -20.07 4.19
CA PHE A 54 12.39 -21.04 3.83
C PHE A 54 13.01 -22.11 2.91
N LEU A 55 13.08 -23.35 3.40
CA LEU A 55 13.71 -24.47 2.69
C LEU A 55 15.13 -24.14 2.17
N GLY A 56 15.92 -23.45 2.99
CA GLY A 56 17.31 -23.06 2.66
C GLY A 56 17.44 -21.82 1.78
N ARG A 57 16.35 -21.14 1.41
CA ARG A 57 16.36 -19.91 0.60
C ARG A 57 15.99 -18.69 1.44
N ALA A 58 16.61 -17.55 1.17
CA ALA A 58 16.26 -16.28 1.79
C ALA A 58 14.80 -15.93 1.47
N ALA A 59 13.99 -15.75 2.52
CA ALA A 59 12.55 -15.61 2.38
C ALA A 59 11.96 -14.59 3.34
N VAL A 60 10.87 -13.97 2.87
CA VAL A 60 9.98 -13.14 3.66
C VAL A 60 8.65 -13.87 3.83
N ALA A 61 8.21 -14.06 5.06
CA ALA A 61 6.89 -14.60 5.38
C ALA A 61 5.94 -13.47 5.80
N LYS A 62 4.92 -13.22 4.99
CA LYS A 62 3.85 -12.27 5.31
C LYS A 62 2.70 -13.03 5.96
N LEU A 63 2.51 -12.85 7.26
CA LEU A 63 1.45 -13.45 8.06
C LEU A 63 0.32 -12.44 8.27
N ARG A 64 -0.87 -12.72 7.74
CA ARG A 64 -2.03 -11.83 7.92
C ARG A 64 -2.56 -11.91 9.35
N ILE A 65 -2.83 -10.77 9.98
CA ILE A 65 -3.31 -10.70 11.38
C ILE A 65 -4.85 -10.83 11.38
N PRO A 66 -5.43 -11.87 12.02
CA PRO A 66 -6.87 -12.04 12.08
C PRO A 66 -7.55 -10.90 12.85
N LYS A 67 -8.65 -10.40 12.31
CA LYS A 67 -9.45 -9.36 12.97
C LYS A 67 -10.49 -9.97 13.91
N ARG A 68 -10.17 -9.98 15.21
CA ARG A 68 -11.00 -10.60 16.28
C ARG A 68 -12.43 -10.05 16.39
N TYR A 69 -12.70 -8.86 15.86
CA TYR A 69 -14.05 -8.28 15.85
C TYR A 69 -14.97 -8.90 14.78
N ARG A 70 -14.45 -9.72 13.86
CA ARG A 70 -15.25 -10.39 12.81
C ARG A 70 -15.62 -11.80 13.25
N HIS A 71 -16.79 -12.25 12.81
CA HIS A 71 -17.22 -13.63 13.03
C HIS A 71 -16.19 -14.62 12.43
N PRO A 72 -15.78 -15.71 13.13
CA PRO A 72 -14.70 -16.59 12.69
C PRO A 72 -14.86 -17.12 11.25
N ALA A 73 -16.06 -17.58 10.88
CA ALA A 73 -16.34 -18.06 9.52
C ALA A 73 -16.22 -16.96 8.44
N LEU A 74 -16.56 -15.71 8.79
CA LEU A 74 -16.39 -14.58 7.88
C LEU A 74 -14.91 -14.23 7.72
N GLU A 75 -14.17 -14.23 8.83
CA GLU A 75 -12.74 -13.92 8.82
C GLU A 75 -11.94 -14.96 8.04
N GLU A 76 -12.22 -16.24 8.24
CA GLU A 76 -11.61 -17.32 7.46
C GLU A 76 -11.85 -17.14 5.96
N ARG A 77 -13.10 -16.85 5.57
CA ARG A 77 -13.47 -16.63 4.17
C ARG A 77 -12.76 -15.39 3.58
N LEU A 78 -12.70 -14.29 4.32
CA LEU A 78 -12.06 -13.06 3.88
C LEU A 78 -10.54 -13.20 3.77
N SER A 79 -9.90 -13.79 4.78
CA SER A 79 -8.45 -14.00 4.80
C SER A 79 -8.00 -14.94 3.70
N ARG A 80 -8.73 -16.03 3.44
CA ARG A 80 -8.46 -16.91 2.30
C ARG A 80 -8.61 -16.20 0.96
N ARG A 81 -9.69 -15.43 0.78
CA ARG A 81 -9.91 -14.68 -0.46
C ARG A 81 -8.80 -13.66 -0.71
N ARG A 82 -8.39 -12.91 0.32
CA ARG A 82 -7.31 -11.91 0.24
C ARG A 82 -5.97 -12.58 -0.06
N THR A 83 -5.61 -13.63 0.67
CA THR A 83 -4.36 -14.40 0.46
C THR A 83 -4.30 -14.98 -0.96
N THR A 84 -5.41 -15.53 -1.45
CA THR A 84 -5.52 -16.04 -2.82
C THR A 84 -5.35 -14.93 -3.85
N GLN A 85 -6.00 -13.78 -3.64
CA GLN A 85 -5.91 -12.64 -4.54
C GLN A 85 -4.48 -12.10 -4.61
N GLU A 86 -3.83 -11.92 -3.46
CA GLU A 86 -2.46 -11.44 -3.35
C GLU A 86 -1.48 -12.38 -4.08
N ALA A 87 -1.57 -13.69 -3.83
CA ALA A 87 -0.74 -14.68 -4.51
C ALA A 87 -0.95 -14.68 -6.04
N ARG A 88 -2.19 -14.52 -6.51
CA ARG A 88 -2.49 -14.43 -7.95
C ARG A 88 -1.92 -13.14 -8.57
N SER A 89 -2.01 -12.02 -7.86
CA SER A 89 -1.46 -10.75 -8.32
C SER A 89 0.07 -10.79 -8.42
N LEU A 90 0.74 -11.36 -7.42
CA LEU A 90 2.19 -11.60 -7.46
C LEU A 90 2.60 -12.46 -8.66
N LEU A 91 1.86 -13.55 -8.92
CA LEU A 91 2.13 -14.42 -10.07
C LEU A 91 1.92 -13.69 -11.41
N ARG A 92 0.89 -12.83 -11.51
CA ARG A 92 0.60 -12.04 -12.71
C ARG A 92 1.68 -10.98 -12.95
N CYS A 93 2.24 -10.41 -11.89
CA CYS A 93 3.34 -9.46 -11.94
C CYS A 93 4.74 -10.11 -11.80
N ARG A 94 4.88 -11.44 -11.95
CA ARG A 94 6.10 -12.21 -11.59
C ARG A 94 7.44 -11.72 -12.15
N ARG A 95 7.43 -10.90 -13.21
CA ARG A 95 8.65 -10.33 -13.80
C ARG A 95 9.20 -9.15 -13.00
N ALA A 96 8.36 -8.53 -12.17
CA ALA A 96 8.70 -7.37 -11.37
C ALA A 96 8.08 -7.48 -9.96
N ALA A 97 7.92 -8.70 -9.46
CA ALA A 97 7.40 -9.00 -8.13
C ALA A 97 8.20 -10.16 -7.53
N PRO A 98 8.32 -10.27 -6.20
CA PRO A 98 9.02 -11.37 -5.55
C PRO A 98 8.43 -12.72 -5.95
N VAL A 99 9.28 -13.71 -6.13
CA VAL A 99 8.83 -15.08 -6.39
C VAL A 99 8.05 -15.61 -5.19
N VAL A 100 6.87 -16.17 -5.43
CA VAL A 100 6.09 -16.87 -4.39
C VAL A 100 6.68 -18.26 -4.19
N TYR A 101 7.22 -18.52 -3.01
CA TYR A 101 7.73 -19.85 -2.65
C TYR A 101 6.61 -20.78 -2.17
N PHE A 102 5.71 -20.28 -1.32
CA PHE A 102 4.64 -21.08 -0.75
C PHE A 102 3.49 -20.20 -0.26
N VAL A 103 2.28 -20.75 -0.26
CA VAL A 103 1.07 -20.11 0.28
C VAL A 103 0.41 -21.09 1.23
N ASP A 104 0.27 -20.67 2.49
CA ASP A 104 -0.40 -21.44 3.52
C ASP A 104 -1.77 -20.81 3.85
N TYR A 105 -2.83 -21.48 3.40
CA TYR A 105 -4.22 -21.04 3.66
C TYR A 105 -4.72 -21.38 5.06
N VAL A 106 -4.00 -22.19 5.83
CA VAL A 106 -4.34 -22.51 7.22
C VAL A 106 -3.88 -21.36 8.12
N THR A 107 -2.61 -20.97 8.00
CA THR A 107 -2.05 -19.84 8.77
C THR A 107 -2.33 -18.48 8.14
N ASN A 108 -2.84 -18.43 6.89
CA ASN A 108 -2.97 -17.22 6.08
C ASN A 108 -1.61 -16.49 5.92
N SER A 109 -0.59 -17.27 5.58
CA SER A 109 0.75 -16.76 5.32
C SER A 109 1.20 -16.98 3.88
N ILE A 110 1.99 -16.03 3.36
CA ILE A 110 2.62 -16.11 2.05
C ILE A 110 4.13 -16.02 2.25
N TYR A 111 4.85 -17.00 1.71
CA TYR A 111 6.31 -17.05 1.70
C TYR A 111 6.80 -16.56 0.34
N LEU A 112 7.62 -15.53 0.37
CA LEU A 112 8.12 -14.79 -0.79
C LEU A 112 9.64 -14.84 -0.82
N GLU A 113 10.21 -14.70 -2.01
CA GLU A 113 11.61 -14.33 -2.19
C GLU A 113 11.93 -13.09 -1.37
N ASP A 114 13.02 -13.16 -0.63
CA ASP A 114 13.61 -12.00 0.01
C ASP A 114 14.53 -11.26 -0.98
N ILE A 115 14.22 -9.99 -1.24
CA ILE A 115 15.03 -9.12 -2.11
C ILE A 115 16.18 -8.57 -1.27
N VAL A 116 17.22 -9.40 -1.08
CA VAL A 116 18.39 -9.07 -0.27
C VAL A 116 19.11 -7.83 -0.82
N ASP A 117 19.65 -7.01 0.07
CA ASP A 117 20.37 -5.76 -0.22
C ASP A 117 19.60 -4.73 -1.07
N SER A 118 18.27 -4.83 -1.12
CA SER A 118 17.44 -3.81 -1.75
C SER A 118 17.17 -2.62 -0.82
N ILE A 119 16.91 -1.48 -1.44
CA ILE A 119 16.39 -0.28 -0.78
C ILE A 119 15.03 0.07 -1.37
N THR A 120 14.21 0.81 -0.64
CA THR A 120 12.98 1.33 -1.23
C THR A 120 13.30 2.45 -2.22
N VAL A 121 12.47 2.61 -3.25
CA VAL A 121 12.57 3.74 -4.18
C VAL A 121 12.42 5.06 -3.41
N GLN A 122 11.60 5.08 -2.36
CA GLN A 122 11.48 6.24 -1.47
C GLN A 122 12.85 6.63 -0.86
N ASP A 123 13.54 5.67 -0.24
CA ASP A 123 14.84 5.93 0.39
C ASP A 123 15.90 6.32 -0.64
N HIS A 124 15.86 5.69 -1.82
CA HIS A 124 16.77 6.03 -2.91
C HIS A 124 16.58 7.48 -3.39
N ILE A 125 15.34 7.91 -3.65
CA ILE A 125 15.03 9.29 -4.04
C ILE A 125 15.52 10.27 -2.96
N ASN A 126 15.24 9.99 -1.69
CA ASN A 126 15.67 10.84 -0.58
C ASN A 126 17.20 10.96 -0.51
N SER A 127 17.93 9.86 -0.73
CA SER A 127 19.40 9.85 -0.74
C SER A 127 19.97 10.70 -1.89
N LEU A 128 19.38 10.61 -3.08
CA LEU A 128 19.79 11.41 -4.25
C LEU A 128 19.54 12.90 -4.02
N GLN A 129 18.37 13.27 -3.47
CA GLN A 129 18.04 14.65 -3.14
C GLN A 129 19.00 15.25 -2.10
N GLN A 130 19.39 14.48 -1.08
CA GLN A 130 20.34 14.94 -0.05
C GLN A 130 21.77 15.07 -0.58
N SER A 131 22.17 14.23 -1.53
CA SER A 131 23.51 14.26 -2.12
C SER A 131 23.73 15.46 -3.06
N GLY A 132 22.68 16.23 -3.37
CA GLY A 132 22.72 17.40 -4.24
C GLY A 132 23.05 17.09 -5.71
N ASN A 133 23.17 15.81 -6.06
CA ASN A 133 23.62 15.37 -7.35
C ASN A 133 22.54 14.55 -8.05
N ASP A 134 22.32 14.95 -9.30
CA ASP A 134 21.80 14.13 -10.38
C ASP A 134 20.28 14.04 -10.56
N THR A 135 19.70 15.18 -10.96
CA THR A 135 18.37 15.25 -11.59
C THR A 135 18.23 14.25 -12.74
N SER A 136 19.31 13.95 -13.48
CA SER A 136 19.26 13.00 -14.60
C SER A 136 19.01 11.58 -14.11
N SER A 137 19.68 11.14 -13.04
CA SER A 137 19.41 9.84 -12.41
C SER A 137 17.97 9.70 -11.93
N LEU A 138 17.41 10.76 -11.32
CA LEU A 138 15.99 10.77 -10.92
C LEU A 138 15.04 10.64 -12.12
N LEU A 139 15.37 11.26 -13.25
CA LEU A 139 14.58 11.14 -14.47
C LEU A 139 14.65 9.73 -15.06
N ILE A 140 15.83 9.10 -15.11
CA ILE A 140 15.98 7.72 -15.60
C ILE A 140 15.22 6.74 -14.69
N LEU A 141 15.27 6.93 -13.37
CA LEU A 141 14.45 6.17 -12.43
C LEU A 141 12.96 6.34 -12.70
N ALA A 142 12.51 7.57 -12.97
CA ALA A 142 11.12 7.85 -13.32
C ALA A 142 10.66 7.14 -14.60
N GLU A 143 11.54 7.07 -15.61
CA GLU A 143 11.28 6.31 -16.85
C GLU A 143 11.08 4.83 -16.54
N LYS A 144 11.97 4.22 -15.73
CA LYS A 144 11.87 2.80 -15.34
C LYS A 144 10.61 2.51 -14.53
N MET A 145 10.22 3.41 -13.63
CA MET A 145 8.94 3.32 -12.94
C MET A 145 7.76 3.41 -13.91
N GLY A 146 7.79 4.36 -14.86
CA GLY A 146 6.74 4.50 -15.87
C GLY A 146 6.55 3.25 -16.72
N GLU A 147 7.66 2.63 -17.16
CA GLU A 147 7.63 1.36 -17.88
C GLU A 147 7.05 0.21 -17.02
N LEU A 148 7.49 0.11 -15.76
CA LEU A 148 7.04 -0.91 -14.82
C LEU A 148 5.52 -0.86 -14.63
N LEU A 149 4.99 0.33 -14.36
CA LEU A 149 3.56 0.54 -14.13
C LEU A 149 2.74 0.31 -15.39
N ALA A 150 3.26 0.72 -16.56
CA ALA A 150 2.63 0.44 -17.84
C ALA A 150 2.48 -1.07 -18.07
N ARG A 151 3.53 -1.85 -17.80
CA ARG A 151 3.49 -3.32 -17.91
C ARG A 151 2.48 -3.94 -16.93
N MET A 152 2.45 -3.47 -15.68
CA MET A 152 1.48 -3.94 -14.69
C MET A 152 0.03 -3.67 -15.13
N HIS A 153 -0.25 -2.44 -15.57
CA HIS A 153 -1.58 -2.03 -16.02
C HIS A 153 -1.99 -2.66 -17.36
N ASP A 154 -1.06 -2.94 -18.27
CA ASP A 154 -1.37 -3.63 -19.53
C ASP A 154 -1.80 -5.08 -19.30
N GLU A 155 -1.28 -5.70 -18.23
CA GLU A 155 -1.75 -6.98 -17.69
C GLU A 155 -3.06 -6.85 -16.89
N ASP A 156 -3.74 -5.70 -16.88
CA ASP A 156 -5.00 -5.46 -16.15
C ASP A 156 -4.90 -5.79 -14.64
N LEU A 157 -3.72 -5.56 -14.06
CA LEU A 157 -3.45 -5.66 -12.63
C LEU A 157 -3.40 -4.25 -12.02
N ILE A 158 -4.15 -4.04 -10.95
CA ILE A 158 -4.14 -2.81 -10.14
C ILE A 158 -3.44 -3.12 -8.82
N HIS A 159 -2.51 -2.27 -8.40
CA HIS A 159 -1.79 -2.46 -7.14
C HIS A 159 -2.69 -2.14 -5.94
N GLY A 160 -3.42 -1.02 -6.01
CA GLY A 160 -4.38 -0.60 -4.98
C GLY A 160 -3.75 0.08 -3.76
N ASP A 161 -2.42 0.11 -3.68
CA ASP A 161 -1.62 0.80 -2.64
C ASP A 161 -0.27 1.24 -3.20
N LEU A 162 -0.30 1.89 -4.37
CA LEU A 162 0.91 2.19 -5.10
C LEU A 162 1.64 3.39 -4.48
N THR A 163 2.73 3.12 -3.78
CA THR A 163 3.60 4.14 -3.15
C THR A 163 5.07 3.86 -3.46
N THR A 164 5.95 4.86 -3.32
CA THR A 164 7.40 4.68 -3.53
C THR A 164 8.04 3.75 -2.50
N SER A 165 7.41 3.54 -1.34
CA SER A 165 7.84 2.57 -0.33
C SER A 165 7.51 1.10 -0.68
N ASN A 166 6.53 0.90 -1.57
CA ASN A 166 6.12 -0.41 -2.07
C ASN A 166 6.84 -0.80 -3.38
N ILE A 167 7.89 -0.06 -3.73
CA ILE A 167 8.77 -0.36 -4.86
C ILE A 167 10.18 -0.49 -4.31
N LEU A 168 10.79 -1.65 -4.50
CA LEU A 168 12.17 -1.92 -4.14
C LEU A 168 13.07 -1.75 -5.34
N LEU A 169 14.29 -1.28 -5.09
CA LEU A 169 15.39 -1.22 -6.03
C LEU A 169 16.43 -2.26 -5.62
N ARG A 170 16.66 -3.27 -6.46
CA ARG A 170 17.62 -4.34 -6.18
C ARG A 170 19.05 -3.81 -6.37
N ALA A 171 19.97 -4.23 -5.49
CA ALA A 171 21.38 -3.98 -5.70
C ALA A 171 21.92 -4.81 -6.90
N PRO A 172 22.86 -4.27 -7.69
CA PRO A 172 23.42 -2.91 -7.60
C PRO A 172 22.44 -1.86 -8.18
N THR A 173 22.32 -0.70 -7.52
CA THR A 173 21.26 0.30 -7.78
C THR A 173 21.34 0.91 -9.19
N GLU A 174 22.53 0.88 -9.80
CA GLU A 174 22.80 1.35 -11.16
C GLU A 174 22.03 0.58 -12.22
N ASN A 175 21.62 -0.66 -11.93
CA ASN A 175 20.82 -1.47 -12.85
C ASN A 175 19.36 -1.03 -12.92
N LEU A 176 18.88 -0.23 -11.95
CA LEU A 176 17.49 0.21 -11.86
C LEU A 176 16.49 -0.96 -11.95
N ASP A 177 16.83 -2.10 -11.33
CA ASP A 177 15.98 -3.28 -11.26
C ASP A 177 14.91 -3.09 -10.18
N LEU A 178 13.69 -2.79 -10.63
CA LEU A 178 12.56 -2.45 -9.79
C LEU A 178 11.66 -3.64 -9.52
N VAL A 179 11.30 -3.82 -8.25
CA VAL A 179 10.41 -4.89 -7.78
C VAL A 179 9.25 -4.28 -6.99
N LEU A 180 8.01 -4.52 -7.43
CA LEU A 180 6.79 -4.19 -6.71
C LEU A 180 6.56 -5.18 -5.57
N ILE A 181 6.23 -4.66 -4.39
CA ILE A 181 5.89 -5.45 -3.21
C ILE A 181 4.54 -5.02 -2.64
N ASP A 182 3.99 -5.84 -1.76
CA ASP A 182 2.70 -5.60 -1.09
C ASP A 182 1.48 -5.51 -2.03
N PHE A 183 1.12 -6.65 -2.60
CA PHE A 183 -0.11 -6.80 -3.38
C PHE A 183 -1.36 -7.03 -2.50
N GLY A 184 -1.34 -6.64 -1.22
CA GLY A 184 -2.40 -6.94 -0.25
C GLY A 184 -3.77 -6.33 -0.57
N LEU A 185 -3.77 -5.21 -1.31
CA LEU A 185 -4.99 -4.51 -1.80
C LEU A 185 -5.19 -4.65 -3.30
N SER A 186 -4.34 -5.42 -3.97
CA SER A 186 -4.37 -5.56 -5.43
C SER A 186 -5.59 -6.31 -5.93
N PHE A 187 -5.99 -6.01 -7.16
CA PHE A 187 -7.10 -6.68 -7.82
C PHE A 187 -6.94 -6.62 -9.35
N ILE A 188 -7.66 -7.49 -10.04
CA ILE A 188 -7.66 -7.55 -11.50
C ILE A 188 -8.76 -6.61 -12.01
N SER A 189 -8.39 -5.64 -12.83
CA SER A 189 -9.33 -4.75 -13.52
C SER A 189 -8.75 -4.20 -14.82
N GLY A 190 -9.54 -4.31 -15.88
CA GLY A 190 -9.26 -3.67 -17.16
C GLY A 190 -9.79 -2.23 -17.27
N LEU A 191 -10.48 -1.73 -16.24
CA LEU A 191 -11.13 -0.43 -16.29
C LEU A 191 -10.09 0.71 -16.26
N PRO A 192 -10.20 1.71 -17.15
CA PRO A 192 -9.34 2.88 -17.11
C PRO A 192 -9.48 3.70 -15.81
N GLU A 193 -10.64 3.66 -15.14
CA GLU A 193 -10.86 4.31 -13.84
C GLU A 193 -9.91 3.77 -12.77
N ASP A 194 -9.86 2.45 -12.60
CA ASP A 194 -9.05 1.85 -11.55
C ASP A 194 -7.55 2.13 -11.77
N LYS A 195 -7.10 2.08 -13.02
CA LYS A 195 -5.72 2.43 -13.41
C LYS A 195 -5.41 3.91 -13.17
N GLY A 196 -6.37 4.78 -13.47
CA GLY A 196 -6.26 6.22 -13.21
C GLY A 196 -6.21 6.55 -11.72
N VAL A 197 -6.99 5.85 -10.91
CA VAL A 197 -6.95 5.96 -9.44
C VAL A 197 -5.62 5.45 -8.88
N ASP A 198 -5.09 4.33 -9.38
CA ASP A 198 -3.81 3.78 -8.92
C ASP A 198 -2.63 4.75 -9.21
N LEU A 199 -2.60 5.34 -10.42
CA LEU A 199 -1.63 6.40 -10.75
C LEU A 199 -1.82 7.65 -9.89
N TYR A 200 -3.05 8.00 -9.54
CA TYR A 200 -3.35 9.14 -8.68
C TYR A 200 -2.88 8.91 -7.23
N VAL A 201 -3.02 7.69 -6.70
CA VAL A 201 -2.47 7.32 -5.38
C VAL A 201 -0.96 7.52 -5.37
N LEU A 202 -0.27 7.05 -6.41
CA LEU A 202 1.18 7.27 -6.54
C LEU A 202 1.54 8.75 -6.66
N GLU A 203 0.80 9.53 -7.47
CA GLU A 203 0.99 11.00 -7.57
C GLU A 203 0.93 11.66 -6.19
N LYS A 204 -0.08 11.30 -5.39
CA LYS A 204 -0.26 11.83 -4.04
C LYS A 204 0.84 11.39 -3.09
N ALA A 205 1.34 10.15 -3.21
CA ALA A 205 2.47 9.67 -2.44
C ALA A 205 3.73 10.50 -2.75
N PHE A 206 4.05 10.72 -4.04
CA PHE A 206 5.18 11.56 -4.46
C PHE A 206 5.13 12.97 -3.87
N LEU A 207 3.98 13.65 -4.02
CA LEU A 207 3.80 15.02 -3.49
C LEU A 207 3.92 15.10 -1.96
N SER A 208 3.68 13.99 -1.25
CA SER A 208 3.76 13.94 0.21
C SER A 208 5.15 13.58 0.72
N THR A 209 5.87 12.69 0.03
CA THR A 209 7.14 12.13 0.52
C THR A 209 8.37 12.74 -0.13
N HIS A 210 8.23 13.37 -1.31
CA HIS A 210 9.34 13.89 -2.09
C HIS A 210 9.01 15.30 -2.63
N PRO A 211 9.31 16.36 -1.86
CA PRO A 211 9.21 17.74 -2.35
C PRO A 211 10.00 17.95 -3.64
N ASP A 212 9.56 18.86 -4.50
CA ASP A 212 10.23 19.27 -5.74
C ASP A 212 10.46 18.13 -6.79
N THR A 213 9.61 17.10 -6.77
CA THR A 213 9.68 15.96 -7.72
C THR A 213 8.65 16.01 -8.85
N GLU A 214 8.02 17.16 -9.13
CA GLU A 214 7.01 17.25 -10.20
C GLU A 214 7.57 16.89 -11.58
N ALA A 215 8.82 17.27 -11.86
CA ALA A 215 9.50 16.94 -13.12
C ALA A 215 9.72 15.42 -13.27
N MET A 216 10.02 14.75 -12.16
CA MET A 216 10.16 13.29 -12.09
C MET A 216 8.82 12.63 -12.42
N PHE A 217 7.74 13.04 -11.73
CA PHE A 217 6.42 12.45 -11.94
C PHE A 217 5.89 12.70 -13.36
N LYS A 218 6.14 13.88 -13.94
CA LYS A 218 5.80 14.18 -15.33
C LYS A 218 6.51 13.25 -16.32
N THR A 219 7.77 12.94 -16.07
CA THR A 219 8.57 12.01 -16.89
C THR A 219 8.07 10.57 -16.75
N LEU A 220 7.71 10.15 -15.53
CA LEU A 220 7.06 8.87 -15.28
C LEU A 220 5.76 8.75 -16.09
N LEU A 221 4.87 9.74 -16.03
CA LEU A 221 3.61 9.71 -16.78
C LEU A 221 3.81 9.71 -18.29
N LYS A 222 4.79 10.47 -18.79
CA LYS A 222 5.15 10.48 -20.22
C LYS A 222 5.60 9.08 -20.67
N THR A 223 6.45 8.44 -19.88
CA THR A 223 6.97 7.09 -20.19
C THR A 223 5.89 6.03 -20.07
N TYR A 224 5.04 6.12 -19.06
CA TYR A 224 3.84 5.30 -18.93
C TYR A 224 2.96 5.42 -20.17
N ALA A 225 2.72 6.66 -20.64
CA ALA A 225 1.87 6.90 -21.79
C ALA A 225 2.46 6.36 -23.11
N ALA A 226 3.78 6.43 -23.26
CA ALA A 226 4.49 5.89 -24.41
C ALA A 226 4.60 4.35 -24.39
N THR A 227 4.64 3.74 -23.21
CA THR A 227 4.85 2.29 -23.05
C THR A 227 3.54 1.51 -23.07
N SER A 228 2.49 2.02 -22.41
CA SER A 228 1.21 1.30 -22.32
C SER A 228 0.41 1.40 -23.61
N LYS A 229 -0.10 0.26 -24.07
CA LYS A 229 -0.98 0.18 -25.26
C LYS A 229 -2.35 0.81 -25.04
N LYS A 230 -2.74 0.99 -23.77
CA LYS A 230 -4.07 1.45 -23.33
C LYS A 230 -3.99 2.81 -22.61
N SER A 231 -2.91 3.58 -22.82
CA SER A 231 -2.61 4.77 -22.02
C SER A 231 -3.62 5.91 -22.18
N GLY A 232 -4.11 6.20 -23.39
CA GLY A 232 -4.98 7.34 -23.66
C GLY A 232 -6.20 7.45 -22.73
N PRO A 233 -7.08 6.43 -22.66
CA PRO A 233 -8.20 6.41 -21.73
C PRO A 233 -7.79 6.52 -20.26
N VAL A 234 -6.66 5.93 -19.87
CA VAL A 234 -6.16 5.95 -18.48
C VAL A 234 -5.72 7.36 -18.09
N ILE A 235 -4.95 8.05 -18.94
CA ILE A 235 -4.49 9.42 -18.67
C ILE A 235 -5.66 10.39 -18.60
N LYS A 236 -6.62 10.28 -19.52
CA LYS A 236 -7.86 11.06 -19.45
C LYS A 236 -8.57 10.86 -18.12
N ARG A 237 -8.63 9.61 -17.64
CA ARG A 237 -9.32 9.28 -16.40
C ARG A 237 -8.56 9.76 -15.17
N LEU A 238 -7.22 9.70 -15.17
CA LEU A 238 -6.36 10.33 -14.17
C LEU A 238 -6.66 11.82 -14.03
N ASP A 239 -6.81 12.56 -15.13
CA ASP A 239 -7.14 13.99 -15.09
C ASP A 239 -8.53 14.27 -14.48
N GLU A 240 -9.52 13.42 -14.78
CA GLU A 240 -10.84 13.49 -14.14
C GLU A 240 -10.78 13.19 -12.63
N VAL A 241 -9.96 12.21 -12.22
CA VAL A 241 -9.74 11.87 -10.80
C VAL A 241 -9.06 13.03 -10.07
N ARG A 242 -8.06 13.68 -10.68
CA ARG A 242 -7.39 14.88 -10.14
C ARG A 242 -8.40 16.01 -9.85
N LEU A 243 -9.33 16.26 -10.77
CA LEU A 243 -10.37 17.29 -10.60
C LEU A 243 -11.32 16.95 -9.44
N ARG A 244 -11.67 15.68 -9.25
CA ARG A 244 -12.54 15.23 -8.14
C ARG A 244 -11.81 15.27 -6.80
N GLY A 245 -10.53 14.88 -6.77
CA GLY A 245 -9.69 14.90 -5.58
C GLY A 245 -9.49 16.32 -5.01
N ARG A 246 -9.31 17.32 -5.88
CA ARG A 246 -9.20 18.74 -5.49
C ARG A 246 -10.45 19.27 -4.79
N LYS A 247 -11.65 18.83 -5.19
CA LYS A 247 -12.91 19.27 -4.56
C LYS A 247 -13.07 18.78 -3.12
N ARG A 248 -12.50 17.61 -2.78
CA ARG A 248 -12.55 17.07 -1.42
C ARG A 248 -11.60 17.78 -0.46
N SER A 249 -10.54 18.41 -0.96
CA SER A 249 -9.58 19.19 -0.14
C SER A 249 -10.11 20.58 0.27
N MET A 250 -11.20 21.06 -0.32
CA MET A 250 -11.82 22.36 0.02
C MET A 250 -12.85 22.28 1.17
N ILE A 251 -13.01 21.11 1.79
CA ILE A 251 -13.81 20.92 3.01
C ILE A 251 -12.84 20.44 4.09
N GLY A 252 -12.12 21.40 4.68
CA GLY A 252 -11.23 21.22 5.82
C GLY A 252 -11.41 22.40 6.76
#